data_AF-A0A318S5W5-F1
#
_entry.id   AF-A0A318S5W5-F1
#
_cell.length_a   1.000
_cell.length_b   1.000
_cell.length_c   1.000
_cell.angle_alpha   90.00
_cell.angle_beta   90.00
_cell.angle_gamma   90.00
#
_symmetry.space_group_name_H-M   'P 1'
#
loop_
_entity.id
_entity.type
_entity.pdbx_description
1 polymer ?
#
loop_
_entity_poly.entity_id
_entity_poly.type
_entity_poly.pdbx_seq_one_letter_code
_entity_poly.pdbx_strand_id
1 'polypeptide(L)'
;MLAAASLALAAPSAQDPVALVERSLAGASVTFAGASATASAYSVSWPASSSLLALIFSNEARSASEADRVRSFTVSAPLDAANRLPSASRDALLRVSDALNRACFSHAPRSLGTVVDAALANRLARLSVRRETRVSVEDGEGGGRVLRLTFVLPSGGMPSCAMHVPRR
;
A
#
# COMPACT_ATOMS: atom_id res chain seq x y z
N MET A 1 -12.41 -36.64 36.69
CA MET A 1 -11.76 -35.36 36.33
C MET A 1 -11.52 -35.35 34.83
N LEU A 2 -12.37 -34.68 34.05
CA LEU A 2 -12.13 -34.48 32.62
C LEU A 2 -11.35 -33.18 32.43
N ALA A 3 -10.15 -33.28 31.86
CA ALA A 3 -9.36 -32.12 31.44
C ALA A 3 -9.96 -31.55 30.15
N ALA A 4 -10.46 -30.32 30.21
CA ALA A 4 -10.85 -29.56 29.03
C ALA A 4 -9.59 -29.10 28.29
N ALA A 5 -9.38 -29.63 27.09
CA ALA A 5 -8.34 -29.15 26.19
C ALA A 5 -8.80 -27.81 25.59
N SER A 6 -8.18 -26.72 26.03
CA SER A 6 -8.32 -25.40 25.42
C SER A 6 -7.67 -25.42 24.03
N LEU A 7 -8.47 -25.62 22.99
CA LEU A 7 -8.09 -25.32 21.61
C LEU A 7 -7.96 -23.80 21.49
N ALA A 8 -6.74 -23.28 21.65
CA ALA A 8 -6.42 -21.93 21.23
C ALA A 8 -6.58 -21.87 19.71
N LEU A 9 -7.68 -21.26 19.24
CA LEU A 9 -7.80 -20.88 17.83
C LEU A 9 -6.65 -19.91 17.53
N ALA A 10 -5.64 -20.39 16.81
CA ALA A 10 -4.61 -19.53 16.25
C ALA A 10 -5.31 -18.47 15.40
N ALA A 11 -5.19 -17.20 15.79
CA ALA A 11 -5.62 -16.09 14.95
C ALA A 11 -4.98 -16.28 13.57
N PRO A 12 -5.73 -16.04 12.47
CA PRO A 12 -5.15 -16.16 11.12
C PRO A 12 -3.88 -15.31 11.08
N SER A 13 -2.76 -15.95 10.75
CA SER A 13 -1.44 -15.32 10.71
C SER A 13 -1.54 -14.09 9.81
N ALA A 14 -1.29 -12.92 10.38
CA ALA A 14 -1.31 -11.66 9.66
C ALA A 14 -0.38 -11.75 8.46
N GLN A 15 -0.86 -11.32 7.28
CA GLN A 15 -0.04 -11.33 6.08
C GLN A 15 1.06 -10.27 6.19
N ASP A 16 2.28 -10.61 5.76
CA ASP A 16 3.37 -9.65 5.64
C ASP A 16 3.22 -8.86 4.33
N PRO A 17 2.93 -7.54 4.40
CA PRO A 17 2.79 -6.71 3.21
C PRO A 17 4.08 -6.55 2.41
N VAL A 18 5.27 -6.67 3.05
CA VAL A 18 6.56 -6.56 2.36
C VAL A 18 6.77 -7.77 1.45
N ALA A 19 6.61 -8.98 2.00
CA ALA A 19 6.71 -10.20 1.23
C ALA A 19 5.66 -10.29 0.10
N LEU A 20 4.49 -9.64 0.27
CA LEU A 20 3.49 -9.52 -0.80
C LEU A 20 3.99 -8.66 -1.96
N VAL A 21 4.65 -7.54 -1.68
CA VAL A 21 5.21 -6.65 -2.70
C VAL A 21 6.29 -7.38 -3.52
N GLU A 22 7.20 -8.08 -2.84
CA GLU A 22 8.28 -8.84 -3.50
C GLU A 22 7.74 -9.96 -4.40
N ARG A 23 6.65 -10.63 -4.00
CA ARG A 23 5.99 -11.63 -4.85
C ARG A 23 5.24 -11.01 -6.03
N SER A 24 4.76 -9.78 -5.88
CA SER A 24 3.94 -9.10 -6.90
C SER A 24 4.78 -8.50 -8.03
N LEU A 25 6.06 -8.27 -7.78
CA LEU A 25 7.01 -7.71 -8.73
C LEU A 25 8.26 -8.59 -8.81
N ALA A 26 8.43 -9.26 -9.95
CA ALA A 26 9.56 -10.17 -10.13
C ALA A 26 10.91 -9.45 -9.95
N GLY A 27 11.73 -9.97 -9.04
CA GLY A 27 13.04 -9.42 -8.71
C GLY A 27 12.98 -8.10 -7.93
N ALA A 28 11.82 -7.71 -7.40
CA ALA A 28 11.75 -6.53 -6.56
C ALA A 28 12.48 -6.71 -5.24
N SER A 29 13.12 -5.63 -4.81
CA SER A 29 13.71 -5.50 -3.48
C SER A 29 13.00 -4.38 -2.74
N VAL A 30 12.55 -4.67 -1.52
CA VAL A 30 11.89 -3.72 -0.63
C VAL A 30 12.84 -3.35 0.48
N THR A 31 13.16 -2.06 0.60
CA THR A 31 14.09 -1.55 1.62
C THR A 31 13.33 -0.69 2.62
N PHE A 32 13.55 -0.94 3.92
CA PHE A 32 12.98 -0.11 4.97
C PHE A 32 13.64 1.27 4.99
N ALA A 33 12.83 2.32 4.92
CA ALA A 33 13.29 3.71 4.89
C ALA A 33 13.17 4.40 6.25
N GLY A 34 12.21 3.98 7.09
CA GLY A 34 11.99 4.54 8.42
C GLY A 34 10.62 4.21 8.98
N ALA A 35 10.41 4.52 10.26
CA ALA A 35 9.10 4.38 10.90
C ALA A 35 8.88 5.48 11.94
N SER A 36 7.60 5.71 12.23
CA SER A 36 7.09 6.47 13.35
C SER A 36 6.24 5.56 14.25
N ALA A 37 5.61 6.13 15.28
CA ALA A 37 4.69 5.38 16.14
C ALA A 37 3.50 4.76 15.38
N THR A 38 3.11 5.34 14.24
CA THR A 38 1.89 4.97 13.52
C THR A 38 2.11 4.57 12.07
N ALA A 39 3.32 4.72 11.53
CA ALA A 39 3.60 4.44 10.13
C ALA A 39 5.00 3.86 9.89
N SER A 40 5.11 3.03 8.86
CA SER A 40 6.36 2.46 8.38
C SER A 40 6.51 2.74 6.89
N ALA A 41 7.66 3.29 6.51
CA ALA A 41 7.98 3.69 5.15
C ALA A 41 9.02 2.75 4.53
N TYR A 42 8.83 2.46 3.24
CA TYR A 42 9.68 1.58 2.46
C TYR A 42 9.90 2.15 1.05
N SER A 43 11.05 1.82 0.45
CA SER A 43 11.30 2.00 -0.97
C SER A 43 11.29 0.65 -1.68
N VAL A 44 10.76 0.62 -2.90
CA VAL A 44 10.72 -0.58 -3.74
C VAL A 44 11.49 -0.30 -5.01
N SER A 45 12.46 -1.16 -5.31
CA SER A 45 13.22 -1.18 -6.55
C SER A 45 12.96 -2.49 -7.29
N TRP A 46 13.03 -2.49 -8.62
CA TRP A 46 12.92 -3.72 -9.42
C TRP A 46 13.65 -3.57 -10.76
N PRO A 47 14.08 -4.67 -11.41
CA PRO A 47 15.01 -4.60 -12.54
C PRO A 47 14.44 -3.89 -13.79
N ALA A 48 13.12 -3.90 -13.96
CA ALA A 48 12.45 -3.33 -15.13
C ALA A 48 12.29 -1.80 -15.07
N SER A 49 12.81 -1.11 -14.05
CA SER A 49 12.63 0.32 -13.84
C SER A 49 13.83 0.95 -13.15
N SER A 50 14.20 2.17 -13.55
CA SER A 50 15.14 3.04 -12.81
C SER A 50 14.45 3.87 -11.72
N SER A 51 13.12 3.88 -11.68
CA SER A 51 12.33 4.58 -10.67
C SER A 51 12.04 3.68 -9.46
N LEU A 52 12.00 4.30 -8.28
CA LEU A 52 11.58 3.66 -7.03
C LEU A 52 10.09 3.94 -6.76
N LEU A 53 9.37 2.94 -6.24
CA LEU A 53 8.09 3.21 -5.58
C LEU A 53 8.33 3.51 -4.11
N ALA A 54 7.58 4.45 -3.55
CA ALA A 54 7.52 4.65 -2.12
C ALA A 54 6.26 3.99 -1.56
N LEU A 55 6.43 3.20 -0.51
CA LEU A 55 5.34 2.55 0.23
C LEU A 55 5.28 3.12 1.65
N ILE A 56 4.07 3.39 2.12
CA ILE A 56 3.83 3.76 3.51
C ILE A 56 2.69 2.88 4.02
N PHE A 57 2.93 2.12 5.08
CA PHE A 57 1.90 1.42 5.81
C PHE A 57 1.62 2.19 7.09
N SER A 58 0.34 2.42 7.40
CA SER A 58 -0.09 3.14 8.59
C SER A 58 -1.12 2.32 9.34
N ASN A 59 -1.00 2.28 10.66
CA ASN A 59 -1.97 1.61 11.51
C ASN A 59 -3.13 2.53 11.92
N GLU A 60 -3.01 3.87 11.75
CA GLU A 60 -3.95 4.89 12.28
C GLU A 60 -4.58 4.51 13.62
N ALA A 61 -3.82 3.81 14.45
CA ALA A 61 -4.38 3.06 15.57
C ALA A 61 -4.76 4.04 16.66
N ARG A 62 -6.01 3.97 17.12
CA ARG A 62 -6.48 4.77 18.26
C ARG A 62 -6.26 4.07 19.60
N SER A 63 -5.75 2.83 19.56
CA SER A 63 -5.50 1.99 20.72
C SER A 63 -4.37 1.00 20.48
N ALA A 64 -3.76 0.50 21.56
CA ALA A 64 -2.63 -0.44 21.50
C ALA A 64 -2.97 -1.77 20.80
N SER A 65 -4.24 -2.22 20.87
CA SER A 65 -4.69 -3.46 20.21
C SER A 65 -4.78 -3.36 18.68
N GLU A 66 -4.72 -2.15 18.13
CA GLU A 66 -4.74 -1.90 16.68
C GLU A 66 -3.35 -1.57 16.10
N ALA A 67 -2.35 -1.35 16.97
CA ALA A 67 -1.04 -0.86 16.56
C ALA A 67 -0.29 -1.82 15.61
N ASP A 68 -0.58 -3.12 15.71
CA ASP A 68 0.10 -4.17 14.95
C ASP A 68 -0.54 -4.45 13.58
N ARG A 69 -1.50 -3.64 13.13
CA ARG A 69 -2.26 -3.89 11.91
C ARG A 69 -2.27 -2.71 10.96
N VAL A 70 -2.20 -2.99 9.65
CA VAL A 70 -2.29 -1.96 8.62
C VAL A 70 -3.74 -1.51 8.48
N ARG A 71 -4.04 -0.23 8.74
CA ARG A 71 -5.35 0.38 8.49
C ARG A 71 -5.37 1.24 7.23
N SER A 72 -4.25 1.80 6.84
CA SER A 72 -4.11 2.47 5.55
C SER A 72 -2.74 2.17 4.94
N PHE A 73 -2.67 2.19 3.62
CA PHE A 73 -1.40 2.14 2.93
C PHE A 73 -1.38 3.10 1.75
N THR A 74 -0.20 3.61 1.42
CA THR A 74 0.02 4.48 0.27
C THR A 74 1.12 3.90 -0.60
N VAL A 75 0.87 3.83 -1.90
CA VAL A 75 1.87 3.53 -2.93
C VAL A 75 2.06 4.77 -3.78
N SER A 76 3.30 5.22 -3.90
CA SER A 76 3.65 6.43 -4.65
C SER A 76 4.65 6.12 -5.74
N ALA A 77 4.44 6.69 -6.92
CA ALA A 77 5.35 6.58 -8.05
C ALA A 77 5.77 7.98 -8.54
N PRO A 78 7.07 8.21 -8.79
CA PRO A 78 7.52 9.47 -9.36
C PRO A 78 7.06 9.61 -10.81
N LEU A 79 6.74 10.85 -11.20
CA LEU A 79 6.49 11.22 -12.59
C LEU A 79 7.80 11.66 -13.25
N ASP A 80 7.89 11.49 -14.57
CA ASP A 80 8.98 12.04 -15.37
C ASP A 80 8.91 13.57 -15.44
N ALA A 81 9.95 14.20 -16.01
CA ALA A 81 9.99 15.65 -16.18
C ALA A 81 8.84 16.22 -17.03
N ALA A 82 8.15 15.38 -17.80
CA ALA A 82 6.97 15.73 -18.59
C ALA A 82 5.64 15.45 -17.84
N ASN A 83 5.68 15.17 -16.54
CA ASN A 83 4.53 14.79 -15.71
C ASN A 83 3.81 13.52 -16.16
N ARG A 84 4.54 12.59 -16.77
CA ARG A 84 4.02 11.29 -17.19
C ARG A 84 4.51 10.21 -16.24
N LEU A 85 3.69 9.19 -16.04
CA LEU A 85 4.09 8.00 -15.30
C LEU A 85 4.73 7.00 -16.28
N PRO A 86 6.02 6.66 -16.13
CA PRO A 86 6.66 5.66 -17.00
C PRO A 86 5.88 4.34 -16.97
N SER A 87 5.83 3.62 -18.10
CA SER A 87 5.03 2.40 -18.24
C SER A 87 5.38 1.34 -17.20
N ALA A 88 6.67 1.08 -16.99
CA ALA A 88 7.14 0.14 -15.97
C ALA A 88 6.72 0.55 -14.55
N SER A 89 6.79 1.84 -14.23
CA SER A 89 6.34 2.38 -12.94
C SER A 89 4.83 2.33 -12.78
N ARG A 90 4.07 2.56 -13.85
CA ARG A 90 2.61 2.40 -13.89
C ARG A 90 2.20 0.97 -13.62
N ASP A 91 2.80 0.01 -14.32
CA ASP A 91 2.50 -1.40 -14.14
C ASP A 91 2.85 -1.88 -12.74
N ALA A 92 4.00 -1.44 -12.20
CA ALA A 92 4.41 -1.77 -10.85
C ALA A 92 3.47 -1.18 -9.79
N LEU A 93 3.13 0.11 -9.93
CA LEU A 93 2.17 0.81 -9.06
C LEU A 93 0.84 0.06 -9.01
N LEU A 94 0.29 -0.31 -10.18
CA LEU A 94 -0.99 -0.99 -10.27
C LEU A 94 -0.95 -2.40 -9.67
N ARG A 95 0.09 -3.18 -9.97
CA ARG A 95 0.25 -4.55 -9.44
C ARG A 95 0.39 -4.55 -7.91
N VAL A 96 1.26 -3.70 -7.38
CA VAL A 96 1.47 -3.60 -5.93
C VAL A 96 0.21 -3.12 -5.21
N SER A 97 -0.43 -2.09 -5.75
CA SER A 97 -1.68 -1.56 -5.15
C SER A 97 -2.79 -2.60 -5.15
N ASP A 98 -2.97 -3.34 -6.26
CA ASP A 98 -3.99 -4.40 -6.36
C ASP A 98 -3.69 -5.56 -5.40
N ALA A 99 -2.43 -6.02 -5.35
CA ALA A 99 -2.02 -7.10 -4.46
C ALA A 99 -2.22 -6.74 -2.98
N LEU A 100 -1.76 -5.57 -2.55
CA LEU A 100 -1.93 -5.10 -1.17
C LEU A 100 -3.41 -4.88 -0.83
N ASN A 101 -4.20 -4.29 -1.72
CA ASN A 101 -5.62 -4.04 -1.45
C ASN A 101 -6.41 -5.34 -1.31
N ARG A 102 -6.14 -6.33 -2.17
CA ARG A 102 -6.76 -7.67 -2.09
C ARG A 102 -6.34 -8.41 -0.84
N ALA A 103 -5.05 -8.41 -0.52
CA ALA A 103 -4.50 -9.15 0.60
C ALA A 103 -4.89 -8.52 1.94
N CYS A 104 -4.64 -7.22 2.12
CA CYS A 104 -4.81 -6.56 3.39
C CYS A 104 -6.27 -6.24 3.71
N PHE A 105 -7.08 -5.88 2.72
CA PHE A 105 -8.44 -5.36 2.91
C PHE A 105 -9.53 -6.23 2.25
N SER A 106 -9.18 -7.36 1.61
CA SER A 106 -10.13 -8.23 0.90
C SER A 106 -10.99 -7.49 -0.13
N HIS A 107 -10.44 -6.43 -0.74
CA HIS A 107 -11.13 -5.63 -1.75
C HIS A 107 -10.47 -5.78 -3.12
N ALA A 108 -11.27 -6.15 -4.12
CA ALA A 108 -10.87 -6.01 -5.51
C ALA A 108 -11.16 -4.56 -5.93
N PRO A 109 -10.14 -3.75 -6.27
CA PRO A 109 -10.41 -2.41 -6.76
C PRO A 109 -11.02 -2.51 -8.16
N ARG A 110 -12.17 -1.85 -8.39
CA ARG A 110 -12.67 -1.66 -9.75
C ARG A 110 -11.80 -0.61 -10.45
N SER A 111 -11.12 -1.04 -11.51
CA SER A 111 -10.32 -0.26 -12.47
C SER A 111 -9.37 0.80 -11.90
N LEU A 112 -8.35 0.38 -11.13
CA LEU A 112 -7.26 1.30 -10.71
C LEU A 112 -6.59 2.00 -11.90
N GLY A 113 -6.45 1.33 -13.03
CA GLY A 113 -5.89 1.91 -14.25
C GLY A 113 -6.65 3.15 -14.71
N THR A 114 -7.99 3.09 -14.75
CA THR A 114 -8.83 4.24 -15.13
C THR A 114 -8.69 5.40 -14.14
N VAL A 115 -8.58 5.11 -12.84
CA VAL A 115 -8.42 6.15 -11.83
C VAL A 115 -7.05 6.83 -11.97
N VAL A 116 -5.98 6.05 -12.19
CA VAL A 116 -4.64 6.58 -12.46
C VAL A 116 -4.64 7.47 -13.70
N ASP A 117 -5.26 7.03 -14.80
CA ASP A 117 -5.30 7.79 -16.05
C ASP A 117 -6.05 9.10 -15.89
N ALA A 118 -7.16 9.09 -15.15
CA ALA A 118 -7.90 10.30 -14.84
C ALA A 118 -7.12 11.23 -13.90
N ALA A 119 -6.35 10.71 -12.95
CA ALA A 119 -5.48 11.50 -12.09
C ALA A 119 -4.43 12.26 -12.90
N LEU A 120 -3.72 11.55 -13.77
CA LEU A 120 -2.70 12.14 -14.64
C LEU A 120 -3.30 13.14 -15.63
N ALA A 121 -4.53 12.91 -16.09
CA ALA A 121 -5.26 13.83 -16.97
C ALA A 121 -5.94 15.00 -16.23
N ASN A 122 -5.82 15.11 -14.89
CA ASN A 122 -6.54 16.06 -14.03
C ASN A 122 -8.08 16.02 -14.22
N ARG A 123 -8.63 14.81 -14.29
CA ARG A 123 -10.05 14.50 -14.53
C ARG A 123 -10.70 13.72 -13.39
N LEU A 124 -10.06 13.61 -12.21
CA LEU A 124 -10.58 12.83 -11.08
C LEU A 124 -11.96 13.27 -10.61
N ALA A 125 -12.29 14.57 -10.69
CA ALA A 125 -13.61 15.09 -10.35
C ALA A 125 -14.75 14.46 -11.19
N ARG A 126 -14.42 13.81 -12.32
CA ARG A 126 -15.36 13.16 -13.23
C ARG A 126 -15.51 11.64 -12.96
N LEU A 127 -14.78 11.10 -12.00
CA LEU A 127 -14.83 9.69 -11.63
C LEU A 127 -15.43 9.51 -10.24
N SER A 128 -16.31 8.52 -10.12
CA SER A 128 -16.72 8.01 -8.82
C SER A 128 -15.60 7.09 -8.30
N VAL A 129 -14.71 7.66 -7.49
CA VAL A 129 -13.71 6.88 -6.74
C VAL A 129 -14.33 6.46 -5.41
N ARG A 130 -14.08 5.21 -4.98
CA ARG A 130 -14.49 4.72 -3.66
C ARG A 130 -13.94 5.63 -2.57
N ARG A 131 -14.69 5.85 -1.49
CA ARG A 131 -14.24 6.68 -0.36
C ARG A 131 -12.96 6.15 0.29
N GLU A 132 -12.75 4.84 0.17
CA GLU A 132 -11.63 4.07 0.70
C GLU A 132 -10.38 4.14 -0.18
N THR A 133 -10.46 4.76 -1.37
CA THR A 133 -9.33 4.95 -2.28
C THR A 133 -9.18 6.43 -2.60
N ARG A 134 -8.02 7.00 -2.30
CA ARG A 134 -7.67 8.38 -2.64
C ARG A 134 -6.54 8.36 -3.65
N VAL A 135 -6.62 9.26 -4.62
CA VAL A 135 -5.59 9.42 -5.65
C VAL A 135 -5.28 10.89 -5.77
N SER A 136 -4.00 11.23 -5.73
CA SER A 136 -3.52 12.61 -5.87
C SER A 136 -2.22 12.65 -6.67
N VAL A 137 -1.98 13.80 -7.31
CA VAL A 137 -0.68 14.14 -7.91
C VAL A 137 -0.15 15.35 -7.16
N GLU A 138 0.99 15.20 -6.50
CA GLU A 138 1.54 16.18 -5.57
C GLU A 138 3.00 16.47 -5.91
N ASP A 139 3.51 17.63 -5.47
CA ASP A 139 4.93 17.92 -5.52
C ASP A 139 5.65 17.08 -4.46
N GLY A 140 6.68 16.33 -4.87
CA GLY A 140 7.54 15.55 -3.98
C GLY A 140 8.66 16.41 -3.39
N GLU A 141 9.27 15.93 -2.31
CA GLU A 141 10.31 16.67 -1.57
C GLU A 141 11.58 16.99 -2.40
N GLY A 142 11.76 16.35 -3.56
CA GLY A 142 12.87 16.58 -4.48
C GLY A 142 12.55 17.48 -5.70
N GLY A 143 11.43 18.20 -5.70
CA GLY A 143 11.02 19.07 -6.81
C GLY A 143 10.43 18.33 -8.03
N GLY A 144 10.34 17.01 -7.98
CA GLY A 144 9.61 16.18 -8.93
C GLY A 144 8.19 15.85 -8.43
N ARG A 145 7.23 15.69 -9.34
CA ARG A 145 5.85 15.33 -8.98
C ARG A 145 5.70 13.83 -8.77
N VAL A 146 4.81 13.44 -7.86
CA VAL A 146 4.51 12.04 -7.53
C VAL A 146 3.02 11.78 -7.67
N LEU A 147 2.67 10.62 -8.22
CA LEU A 147 1.32 10.08 -8.16
C LEU A 147 1.21 9.23 -6.90
N ARG A 148 0.26 9.55 -6.03
CA ARG A 148 -0.03 8.80 -4.79
C ARG A 148 -1.37 8.07 -4.91
N LEU A 149 -1.36 6.79 -4.56
CA LEU A 149 -2.56 5.97 -4.35
C LEU A 149 -2.62 5.58 -2.88
N THR A 150 -3.62 6.09 -2.17
CA THR A 150 -3.85 5.77 -0.76
C THR A 150 -5.10 4.92 -0.61
N PHE A 151 -4.99 3.83 0.11
CA PHE A 151 -6.09 2.92 0.44
C PHE A 151 -6.31 2.93 1.93
N VAL A 152 -7.56 3.06 2.35
CA VAL A 152 -7.96 3.14 3.76
C VAL A 152 -8.99 2.06 4.04
N LEU A 153 -8.75 1.25 5.06
CA LEU A 153 -9.71 0.26 5.52
C LEU A 153 -10.95 0.97 6.08
N PRO A 154 -12.17 0.60 5.62
CA PRO A 154 -13.39 1.20 6.15
C PRO A 154 -13.55 0.88 7.65
N SER A 155 -14.25 1.77 8.36
CA SER A 155 -14.61 1.58 9.76
C SER A 155 -15.34 0.24 9.96
N GLY A 156 -14.85 -0.59 10.88
CA GLY A 156 -15.41 -1.93 11.15
C GLY A 156 -14.84 -3.07 10.31
N GLY A 157 -14.00 -2.77 9.30
CA GLY A 157 -13.21 -3.79 8.60
C GLY A 157 -12.10 -4.34 9.50
N MET A 158 -11.80 -5.63 9.38
CA MET A 158 -10.67 -6.26 10.07
C MET A 158 -9.47 -6.38 9.11
N PRO A 159 -8.35 -5.71 9.39
CA PRO A 159 -7.17 -5.76 8.54
C PRO A 159 -6.48 -7.13 8.62
N SER A 160 -6.14 -7.67 7.45
CA SER A 160 -5.46 -8.98 7.34
C SER A 160 -3.93 -8.85 7.36
N CYS A 161 -3.37 -7.68 7.07
CA CYS A 161 -1.93 -7.43 7.08
C CYS A 161 -1.41 -6.93 8.43
N ALA A 162 -0.23 -7.41 8.81
CA ALA A 162 0.51 -6.90 9.97
C ALA A 162 1.23 -5.59 9.63
N MET A 163 1.36 -4.72 10.62
CA MET A 163 2.25 -3.58 10.55
C MET A 163 3.68 -4.10 10.73
N HIS A 164 4.45 -4.17 9.64
CA HIS A 164 5.85 -4.57 9.71
C HIS A 164 6.69 -3.37 10.17
N VAL A 165 7.41 -3.54 11.27
CA VAL A 165 8.54 -2.70 11.67
C VAL A 165 9.71 -3.65 11.87
N PRO A 166 10.79 -3.55 11.09
CA PRO A 166 11.98 -4.36 11.32
C PRO A 166 12.47 -4.10 12.75
N ARG A 167 12.49 -5.14 13.59
CA ARG A 167 13.12 -5.04 14.91
C ARG A 167 14.63 -4.98 14.66
N ARG A 168 15.27 -3.90 15.13
CA ARG A 168 16.73 -3.75 15.13
C ARG A 168 17.39 -4.76 16.05
#